data_AF-A0A103XY60-F1
#
_entry.id   AF-A0A103XY60-F1
#
_cell.length_a   1.000
_cell.length_b   1.000
_cell.length_c   1.000
_cell.angle_alpha   90.00
_cell.angle_beta   90.00
_cell.angle_gamma   90.00
#
_symmetry.space_group_name_H-M   'P 1'
#
loop_
_entity.id
_entity.type
_entity.pdbx_description
1 polymer ?
#
loop_
_entity_poly.entity_id
_entity_poly.type
_entity_poly.pdbx_seq_one_letter_code
_entity_poly.pdbx_strand_id
1 'polypeptide(L)'
;MQQVWSGSSLNKNKGLVDHLQSFGIIQSKKVAEVMETVDRGLFVPDGSPAYLDSPMQIGFKATISAPHMHATCLQLLEDNLQPGMHALDVGSGTGYLTACFALMVGSHGRTIGVEHIPELVSTSIKNIEKTAAAPLLKDGSLALHVGDDDRW
;
A
#
# COMPACT_ATOMS: atom_id res chain seq x y z
N MET A 1 4.29 -29.05 -8.35
CA MET A 1 3.80 -28.56 -9.66
C MET A 1 3.61 -27.06 -9.55
N GLN A 2 4.48 -26.26 -10.15
CA GLN A 2 4.24 -24.82 -10.29
C GLN A 2 3.31 -24.62 -11.48
N GLN A 3 2.05 -24.30 -11.23
CA GLN A 3 1.17 -23.84 -12.29
C GLN A 3 1.42 -22.35 -12.52
N VAL A 4 2.13 -22.04 -13.60
CA VAL A 4 2.17 -20.70 -14.18
C VAL A 4 0.85 -20.49 -14.90
N TRP A 5 -0.08 -19.75 -14.28
CA TRP A 5 -1.38 -19.44 -14.86
C TRP A 5 -1.26 -18.35 -15.93
N SER A 6 -1.89 -18.59 -17.08
CA SER A 6 -1.87 -17.74 -18.27
C SER A 6 -2.55 -16.39 -18.02
N GLY A 7 -1.84 -15.32 -18.39
CA GLY A 7 -2.17 -13.93 -18.10
C GLY A 7 -3.34 -13.36 -18.91
N SER A 8 -4.24 -12.69 -18.19
CA SER A 8 -5.06 -11.57 -18.66
C SER A 8 -5.69 -10.85 -17.46
N SER A 9 -6.18 -11.61 -16.46
CA SER A 9 -6.75 -11.07 -15.21
C SER A 9 -5.70 -10.47 -14.28
N LEU A 10 -4.54 -11.13 -14.12
CA LEU A 10 -3.42 -10.67 -13.28
C LEU A 10 -2.76 -9.38 -13.81
N ASN A 11 -3.06 -8.89 -15.01
CA ASN A 11 -2.52 -7.61 -15.51
C ASN A 11 -3.28 -6.38 -14.98
N LYS A 12 -4.16 -6.57 -14.00
CA LYS A 12 -4.94 -5.51 -13.36
C LYS A 12 -4.97 -5.74 -11.86
N ASN A 13 -5.06 -4.67 -11.09
CA ASN A 13 -5.10 -4.71 -9.62
C ASN A 13 -6.19 -5.64 -9.08
N LYS A 14 -7.37 -5.65 -9.72
CA LYS A 14 -8.46 -6.54 -9.32
C LYS A 14 -8.08 -8.02 -9.39
N GLY A 15 -7.42 -8.44 -10.47
CA GLY A 15 -7.01 -9.84 -10.62
C GLY A 15 -5.93 -10.26 -9.61
N LEU A 16 -5.08 -9.32 -9.17
CA LEU A 16 -4.17 -9.55 -8.06
C LEU A 16 -4.95 -9.81 -6.76
N VAL A 17 -5.94 -8.98 -6.43
CA VAL A 17 -6.73 -9.16 -5.20
C VAL A 17 -7.56 -10.44 -5.24
N ASP A 18 -8.23 -10.72 -6.37
CA ASP A 18 -8.96 -11.97 -6.60
C ASP A 18 -8.05 -13.20 -6.41
N HIS A 19 -6.81 -13.11 -6.90
CA HIS A 19 -5.80 -14.16 -6.72
C HIS A 19 -5.49 -14.36 -5.23
N LEU A 20 -5.17 -13.29 -4.49
CA LEU A 20 -4.89 -13.40 -3.05
C LEU A 20 -6.10 -13.94 -2.26
N GLN A 21 -7.32 -13.60 -2.64
CA GLN A 21 -8.54 -14.17 -2.05
C GLN A 21 -8.66 -15.66 -2.32
N SER A 22 -8.38 -16.11 -3.55
CA SER A 22 -8.47 -17.52 -3.94
C SER A 22 -7.50 -18.43 -3.17
N PHE A 23 -6.39 -17.88 -2.68
CA PHE A 23 -5.41 -18.58 -1.83
C PHE A 23 -5.70 -18.42 -0.32
N GLY A 24 -6.79 -17.77 0.07
CA GLY A 24 -7.15 -17.55 1.48
C GLY A 24 -6.25 -16.54 2.21
N ILE A 25 -5.40 -15.81 1.47
CA ILE A 25 -4.53 -14.76 2.02
C ILE A 25 -5.39 -13.57 2.41
N ILE A 26 -6.34 -13.18 1.56
CA ILE A 26 -7.36 -12.18 1.87
C ILE A 26 -8.70 -12.89 2.14
N GLN A 27 -9.20 -12.74 3.36
CA GLN A 27 -10.47 -13.25 3.86
C GLN A 27 -11.41 -12.10 4.22
N SER A 28 -10.86 -10.97 4.68
CA SER A 28 -11.67 -9.78 4.97
C SER A 28 -12.13 -9.09 3.68
N LYS A 29 -13.44 -8.84 3.62
CA LYS A 29 -14.06 -8.04 2.56
C LYS A 29 -13.51 -6.62 2.56
N LYS A 30 -13.33 -6.01 3.73
CA LYS A 30 -12.83 -4.63 3.85
C LYS A 30 -11.39 -4.51 3.37
N VAL A 31 -10.54 -5.48 3.72
CA VAL A 31 -9.15 -5.54 3.22
C VAL A 31 -9.12 -5.70 1.70
N ALA A 32 -9.94 -6.59 1.14
CA ALA A 32 -10.05 -6.76 -0.31
C ALA A 32 -10.46 -5.46 -1.01
N GLU A 33 -11.51 -4.79 -0.52
CA GLU A 33 -12.01 -3.53 -1.09
C GLU A 33 -10.94 -2.43 -1.07
N VAL A 34 -10.20 -2.29 0.04
CA VAL A 34 -9.13 -1.29 0.15
C VAL A 34 -7.99 -1.60 -0.81
N MET A 35 -7.54 -2.86 -0.88
CA MET A 35 -6.47 -3.25 -1.80
C MET A 35 -6.89 -3.16 -3.27
N GLU A 36 -8.16 -3.42 -3.61
CA GLU A 36 -8.69 -3.20 -4.97
C GLU A 36 -8.74 -1.70 -5.32
N THR A 37 -9.07 -0.86 -4.34
CA THR A 37 -9.18 0.60 -4.50
C THR A 37 -7.82 1.29 -4.67
N VAL A 38 -6.80 0.82 -3.95
CA VAL A 38 -5.42 1.34 -4.07
C VAL A 38 -4.68 0.53 -5.12
N ASP A 39 -4.68 1.02 -6.36
CA ASP A 39 -4.01 0.34 -7.47
C ASP A 39 -2.49 0.27 -7.24
N ARG A 40 -1.99 -0.95 -6.98
CA ARG A 40 -0.56 -1.22 -6.79
C ARG A 40 0.31 -0.79 -7.98
N GLY A 41 -0.25 -0.76 -9.19
CA GLY A 41 0.43 -0.28 -10.40
C GLY A 41 0.94 1.15 -10.29
N LEU A 42 0.31 1.97 -9.45
CA LEU A 42 0.73 3.36 -9.21
C LEU A 42 1.94 3.49 -8.27
N PHE A 43 2.37 2.39 -7.64
CA PHE A 43 3.39 2.36 -6.59
C PHE A 43 4.64 1.59 -6.98
N VAL A 44 4.73 1.13 -8.23
CA VAL A 44 5.91 0.44 -8.76
C VAL A 44 6.50 1.22 -9.93
N PRO A 45 7.80 1.07 -10.24
CA PRO A 45 8.38 1.68 -11.43
C PRO A 45 7.73 1.19 -12.72
N ASP A 46 7.66 2.05 -13.73
CA ASP A 46 7.11 1.71 -15.05
C ASP A 46 7.77 0.47 -15.66
N GLY A 47 6.96 -0.40 -16.28
CA GLY A 47 7.42 -1.66 -16.85
C GLY A 47 7.64 -2.79 -15.85
N SER A 48 7.51 -2.53 -14.54
CA SER A 48 7.55 -3.58 -13.52
C SER A 48 6.31 -4.48 -13.60
N PRO A 49 6.41 -5.79 -13.28
CA PRO A 49 5.26 -6.68 -13.18
C PRO A 49 4.46 -6.41 -11.90
N ALA A 50 3.80 -5.25 -11.83
CA ALA A 50 3.17 -4.68 -10.63
C ALA A 50 2.29 -5.64 -9.81
N TYR A 51 1.62 -6.53 -10.52
CA TYR A 51 0.57 -7.42 -10.00
C TYR A 51 1.04 -8.86 -9.80
N LEU A 52 2.33 -9.13 -9.97
CA LEU A 52 2.92 -10.38 -9.53
C LEU A 52 3.04 -10.37 -8.01
N ASP A 53 2.71 -11.48 -7.35
CA ASP A 53 2.85 -11.62 -5.90
C ASP A 53 4.32 -11.80 -5.48
N SER A 54 5.14 -10.78 -5.70
CA SER A 54 6.54 -10.75 -5.31
C SER A 54 7.00 -9.31 -5.00
N PRO A 55 8.12 -9.15 -4.26
CA PRO A 55 8.70 -7.84 -4.03
C PRO A 55 9.24 -7.23 -5.34
N MET A 56 9.14 -5.92 -5.49
CA MET A 56 9.68 -5.18 -6.65
C MET A 56 10.69 -4.14 -6.20
N GLN A 57 11.77 -3.96 -6.96
CA GLN A 57 12.76 -2.92 -6.71
C GLN A 57 12.13 -1.53 -6.97
N ILE A 58 12.42 -0.58 -6.10
CA ILE A 58 11.89 0.80 -6.18
C ILE A 58 13.01 1.85 -6.23
N GLY A 59 14.25 1.41 -6.46
CA GLY A 59 15.45 2.23 -6.30
C GLY A 59 15.97 2.23 -4.86
N PHE A 60 17.06 2.95 -4.62
CA PHE A 60 17.62 3.19 -3.27
C PHE A 60 17.91 1.92 -2.45
N LYS A 61 18.16 0.78 -3.12
CA LYS A 61 18.31 -0.56 -2.49
C LYS A 61 17.09 -1.00 -1.68
N ALA A 62 15.92 -0.42 -1.95
CA ALA A 62 14.66 -0.74 -1.31
C ALA A 62 13.74 -1.53 -2.26
N THR A 63 12.78 -2.23 -1.67
CA THR A 63 11.70 -2.89 -2.39
C THR A 63 10.35 -2.50 -1.84
N ILE A 64 9.34 -2.45 -2.71
CA ILE A 64 7.96 -2.56 -2.27
C ILE A 64 7.68 -4.05 -1.98
N SER A 65 7.14 -4.34 -0.81
CA SER A 65 6.87 -5.71 -0.36
C SER A 65 5.89 -6.43 -1.29
N ALA A 66 5.92 -7.76 -1.28
CA ALA A 66 4.98 -8.58 -2.02
C ALA A 66 3.52 -8.26 -1.61
N PRO A 67 2.57 -8.28 -2.55
CA PRO A 67 1.15 -8.11 -2.27
C PRO A 67 0.61 -8.91 -1.08
N HIS A 68 0.97 -10.19 -0.92
CA HIS A 68 0.52 -11.00 0.22
C HIS A 68 1.00 -10.46 1.58
N MET A 69 2.16 -9.80 1.63
CA MET A 69 2.67 -9.19 2.86
C MET A 69 1.81 -7.99 3.27
N HIS A 70 1.42 -7.15 2.32
CA HIS A 70 0.50 -6.03 2.58
C HIS A 70 -0.89 -6.54 2.99
N ALA A 71 -1.42 -7.54 2.29
CA ALA A 71 -2.68 -8.19 2.64
C ALA A 71 -2.66 -8.75 4.07
N THR A 72 -1.61 -9.48 4.42
CA THR A 72 -1.45 -10.07 5.76
C THR A 72 -1.39 -8.99 6.83
N CYS A 73 -0.63 -7.92 6.60
CA CYS A 73 -0.54 -6.79 7.53
C CYS A 73 -1.90 -6.10 7.75
N LEU A 74 -2.62 -5.81 6.66
CA LEU A 74 -3.94 -5.19 6.75
C LEU A 74 -4.95 -6.04 7.51
N GLN A 75 -4.91 -7.37 7.34
CA GLN A 75 -5.79 -8.27 8.09
C GLN A 75 -5.42 -8.35 9.57
N LEU A 76 -4.13 -8.47 9.89
CA LEU A 76 -3.68 -8.56 11.27
C LEU A 76 -4.02 -7.29 12.06
N LEU A 77 -4.04 -6.14 11.38
CA LEU A 77 -4.34 -4.85 11.97
C LEU A 77 -5.78 -4.38 11.74
N GLU A 78 -6.66 -5.20 11.15
CA GLU A 78 -7.99 -4.76 10.74
C GLU A 78 -8.76 -4.15 11.91
N ASP A 79 -8.82 -4.83 13.06
CA ASP A 79 -9.49 -4.35 14.27
C ASP A 79 -8.83 -3.09 14.89
N ASN A 80 -7.59 -2.78 14.50
CA ASN A 80 -6.84 -1.61 14.92
C ASN A 80 -6.80 -0.49 13.87
N LEU A 81 -7.36 -0.73 12.67
CA LEU A 81 -7.44 0.21 11.56
C LEU A 81 -8.90 0.58 11.29
N GLN A 82 -9.62 0.97 12.35
CA GLN A 82 -11.03 1.33 12.26
C GLN A 82 -11.23 2.83 12.01
N PRO A 83 -12.40 3.25 11.48
CA PRO A 83 -12.71 4.66 11.28
C PRO A 83 -12.45 5.51 12.52
N GLY A 84 -11.69 6.60 12.38
CA GLY A 84 -11.33 7.49 13.49
C GLY A 84 -10.05 7.11 14.24
N MET A 85 -9.43 5.96 13.95
CA MET A 85 -8.19 5.54 14.60
C MET A 85 -6.95 6.19 13.97
N HIS A 86 -5.82 6.02 14.66
CA HIS A 86 -4.53 6.53 14.21
C HIS A 86 -3.58 5.38 13.84
N ALA A 87 -2.85 5.53 12.74
CA ALA A 87 -1.89 4.56 12.24
C ALA A 87 -0.54 5.22 11.94
N LEU A 88 0.54 4.49 12.23
CA LEU A 88 1.91 4.86 11.89
C LEU A 88 2.55 3.75 11.05
N ASP A 89 3.09 4.12 9.89
CA ASP A 89 3.79 3.24 8.97
C ASP A 89 5.27 3.64 8.92
N VAL A 90 6.14 2.88 9.60
CA VAL A 90 7.59 3.16 9.69
C VAL A 90 8.33 2.40 8.59
N GLY A 91 9.10 3.12 7.78
CA GLY A 91 9.66 2.58 6.54
C GLY A 91 8.62 2.56 5.43
N SER A 92 7.85 3.65 5.28
CA SER A 92 6.69 3.71 4.39
C SER A 92 7.02 3.51 2.90
N GLY A 93 8.28 3.68 2.49
CA GLY A 93 8.76 3.37 1.14
C GLY A 93 7.95 4.05 0.04
N THR A 94 7.24 3.26 -0.77
CA THR A 94 6.41 3.78 -1.87
C THR A 94 5.11 4.44 -1.39
N GLY A 95 4.74 4.28 -0.12
CA GLY A 95 3.49 4.78 0.47
C GLY A 95 2.26 3.91 0.19
N TYR A 96 2.42 2.73 -0.42
CA TYR A 96 1.29 1.85 -0.75
C TYR A 96 0.52 1.43 0.51
N LEU A 97 1.22 0.90 1.52
CA LEU A 97 0.59 0.43 2.75
C LEU A 97 0.01 1.60 3.55
N THR A 98 0.72 2.73 3.61
CA THR A 98 0.25 3.97 4.21
C THR A 98 -1.08 4.43 3.59
N ALA A 99 -1.21 4.38 2.27
CA ALA A 99 -2.47 4.72 1.58
C ALA A 99 -3.61 3.76 1.95
N CYS A 100 -3.32 2.46 2.03
CA CYS A 100 -4.29 1.47 2.48
C CYS A 100 -4.74 1.75 3.92
N PHE A 101 -3.82 2.02 4.85
CA PHE A 101 -4.15 2.38 6.23
C PHE A 101 -5.04 3.62 6.29
N ALA A 102 -4.76 4.65 5.48
CA ALA A 102 -5.57 5.86 5.39
C ALA A 102 -7.03 5.56 4.99
N LEU A 103 -7.25 4.68 4.02
CA LEU A 103 -8.61 4.28 3.61
C LEU A 103 -9.32 3.39 4.64
N MET A 104 -8.56 2.69 5.47
CA MET A 104 -9.11 1.91 6.59
C MET A 104 -9.60 2.84 7.71
N VAL A 105 -8.76 3.78 8.16
CA VAL A 105 -9.09 4.70 9.26
C VAL A 105 -9.96 5.91 8.86
N GLY A 106 -10.04 6.23 7.57
CA GLY A 106 -10.91 7.26 7.01
C GLY A 106 -10.55 8.70 7.43
N SER A 107 -11.36 9.67 6.99
CA SER A 107 -11.13 11.12 7.16
C SER A 107 -11.29 11.65 8.58
N HIS A 108 -11.79 10.82 9.50
CA HIS A 108 -11.85 11.17 10.93
C HIS A 108 -10.67 10.58 11.70
N GLY A 109 -9.87 9.72 11.06
CA GLY A 109 -8.66 9.14 11.62
C GLY A 109 -7.41 9.89 11.15
N ARG A 110 -6.25 9.30 11.43
CA ARG A 110 -4.96 9.87 11.02
C ARG A 110 -3.96 8.79 10.69
N THR A 111 -3.36 8.85 9.50
CA THR A 111 -2.29 7.94 9.09
C THR A 111 -1.04 8.72 8.78
N ILE A 112 0.07 8.34 9.41
CA ILE A 112 1.38 8.90 9.16
C ILE A 112 2.29 7.83 8.60
N GLY A 113 2.95 8.09 7.48
CA GLY A 113 4.09 7.29 7.03
C GLY A 113 5.41 8.04 7.25
N VAL A 114 6.44 7.32 7.67
CA VAL A 114 7.78 7.87 7.91
C VAL A 114 8.78 7.07 7.08
N GLU A 115 9.60 7.78 6.31
CA GLU A 115 10.60 7.18 5.43
C GLU A 115 11.89 8.01 5.47
N HIS A 116 13.03 7.35 5.66
CA HIS A 116 14.33 8.02 5.79
C HIS A 116 14.91 8.51 4.46
N ILE A 117 14.44 8.01 3.31
CA ILE A 117 14.90 8.42 1.98
C ILE A 117 13.97 9.54 1.44
N PRO A 118 14.43 10.80 1.31
CA PRO A 118 13.59 11.92 0.89
C PRO A 118 12.94 11.73 -0.49
N GLU A 119 13.64 11.09 -1.41
CA GLU A 119 13.15 10.79 -2.76
C GLU A 119 11.98 9.80 -2.75
N LEU A 120 12.00 8.84 -1.82
CA LEU A 120 10.88 7.91 -1.63
C LEU A 120 9.67 8.62 -1.02
N VAL A 121 9.88 9.53 -0.06
CA VAL A 121 8.80 10.39 0.45
C VAL A 121 8.18 11.22 -0.68
N SER A 122 9.00 11.92 -1.48
CA SER A 122 8.49 12.69 -2.61
C SER A 122 7.74 11.83 -3.63
N THR A 123 8.20 10.59 -3.85
CA THR A 123 7.56 9.68 -4.81
C THR A 123 6.25 9.13 -4.26
N SER A 124 6.21 8.78 -2.97
CA SER A 124 5.03 8.26 -2.29
C SER A 124 3.86 9.26 -2.33
N ILE A 125 4.13 10.54 -2.07
CA ILE A 125 3.16 11.63 -2.16
C ILE A 125 2.55 11.67 -3.57
N LYS A 126 3.39 11.69 -4.62
CA LYS A 126 2.94 11.72 -6.03
C LYS A 126 2.16 10.48 -6.43
N ASN A 127 2.47 9.31 -5.86
CA ASN A 127 1.74 8.08 -6.11
C ASN A 127 0.34 8.15 -5.47
N ILE A 128 0.27 8.57 -4.21
CA ILE A 128 -0.96 8.68 -3.43
C ILE A 128 -1.92 9.70 -4.04
N GLU A 129 -1.42 10.82 -4.58
CA GLU A 129 -2.22 11.84 -5.27
C GLU A 129 -3.03 11.28 -6.45
N LYS A 130 -2.62 10.15 -7.03
CA LYS A 130 -3.29 9.47 -8.14
C LYS A 130 -4.31 8.42 -7.69
N THR A 131 -4.50 8.26 -6.38
CA THR A 131 -5.35 7.21 -5.79
C THR A 131 -6.59 7.79 -5.13
N ALA A 132 -7.48 6.91 -4.66
CA ALA A 132 -8.63 7.31 -3.84
C ALA A 132 -8.24 7.91 -2.47
N ALA A 133 -6.99 7.74 -2.01
CA ALA A 133 -6.50 8.34 -0.76
C ALA A 133 -6.06 9.81 -0.92
N ALA A 134 -6.04 10.36 -2.14
CA ALA A 134 -5.64 11.75 -2.40
C ALA A 134 -6.42 12.81 -1.59
N PRO A 135 -7.74 12.68 -1.33
CA PRO A 135 -8.45 13.63 -0.47
C PRO A 135 -7.92 13.65 0.97
N LEU A 136 -7.54 12.49 1.51
CA LEU A 136 -7.00 12.36 2.88
C LEU A 136 -5.62 13.02 3.00
N LEU A 137 -4.85 13.02 1.92
CA LEU A 137 -3.59 13.75 1.87
C LEU A 137 -3.84 15.28 1.89
N LYS A 138 -4.87 15.74 1.19
CA LYS A 138 -5.21 17.17 1.08
C LYS A 138 -5.78 17.74 2.39
N ASP A 139 -6.56 16.96 3.12
CA ASP A 139 -7.15 17.39 4.39
C ASP A 139 -6.22 17.17 5.61
N GLY A 140 -5.09 16.49 5.41
CA GLY A 140 -4.08 16.25 6.45
C GLY A 140 -4.35 15.03 7.34
N SER A 141 -5.40 14.25 7.04
CA SER A 141 -5.67 12.95 7.68
C SER A 141 -4.64 11.89 7.26
N LEU A 142 -3.95 12.09 6.14
CA LEU A 142 -2.81 11.30 5.69
C LEU A 142 -1.61 12.22 5.50
N ALA A 143 -0.44 11.85 6.05
CA ALA A 143 0.81 12.58 5.79
C ALA A 143 2.01 11.64 5.70
N LEU A 144 2.98 12.02 4.88
CA LEU A 144 4.25 11.31 4.70
C LEU A 144 5.38 12.25 5.12
N HIS A 145 6.30 11.77 5.95
CA HIS A 145 7.39 12.56 6.50
C HIS A 145 8.74 11.90 6.25
N VAL A 146 9.75 12.74 6.03
CA VAL A 146 11.14 12.29 6.04
C VAL A 146 11.53 12.02 7.50
N GLY A 147 11.94 10.80 7.78
CA GLY A 147 12.53 10.45 9.07
C GLY A 147 14.01 10.83 9.07
N ASP A 148 14.36 11.91 9.76
CA ASP A 148 15.76 12.28 9.97
C ASP A 148 16.27 11.61 11.25
N ASP A 149 17.40 10.90 11.18
CA ASP A 149 18.07 10.30 12.34
C ASP A 149 18.63 11.36 13.33
N ASP A 150 18.60 12.66 12.98
CA ASP A 150 19.33 13.72 13.69
C ASP A 150 18.46 14.76 14.44
N ARG A 151 17.13 14.59 14.55
CA ARG A 151 16.27 15.60 15.23
C ARG A 151 15.10 15.04 16.06
N TRP A 152 15.41 14.22 17.06
CA TRP A 152 14.48 13.89 18.15
C TRP A 152 14.87 14.62 19.43
#